data_AF-A0A2U7NNG6-F1
#
_entry.id   AF-A0A2U7NNG6-F1
#
_cell.length_a   1.000
_cell.length_b   1.000
_cell.length_c   1.000
_cell.angle_alpha   90.00
_cell.angle_beta   90.00
_cell.angle_gamma   90.00
#
_symmetry.space_group_name_H-M   'P 1'
#
loop_
_entity.id
_entity.type
_entity.pdbx_description
1 polymer ?
#
loop_
_entity_poly.entity_id
_entity_poly.type
_entity_poly.pdbx_seq_one_letter_code
_entity_poly.pdbx_strand_id
1 'polypeptide(L)'
;SYYIWLEAMNGKFTGNFAGLTQSWNIIEQYMIPTAADQPLSGYDANKPATYAGEWEEPSGYPSQLETNVPVDRDPIAGEATGAVYGMHWIIDVDNWYGFG
;
A
#
# COMPACT_ATOMS: atom_id res chain seq x y z
N SER A 1 -6.76 9.95 2.14
CA SER A 1 -6.96 10.91 1.02
C SER A 1 -7.81 12.11 1.42
N TYR A 2 -9.01 11.95 2.00
CA TYR A 2 -9.90 13.06 2.36
C TYR A 2 -9.29 14.12 3.30
N TYR A 3 -8.42 13.71 4.23
CA TYR A 3 -7.74 14.66 5.12
C TYR A 3 -6.86 15.66 4.33
N ILE A 4 -6.02 15.17 3.42
CA ILE A 4 -5.23 16.02 2.50
C ILE A 4 -6.16 16.96 1.72
N TRP A 5 -7.26 16.44 1.19
CA TRP A 5 -8.16 17.25 0.37
C TRP A 5 -8.81 18.37 1.20
N LEU A 6 -9.25 18.07 2.41
CA LEU A 6 -9.81 19.07 3.33
C LEU A 6 -8.82 20.19 3.62
N GLU A 7 -7.56 19.84 3.92
CA GLU A 7 -6.52 20.82 4.25
C GLU A 7 -6.05 21.62 3.03
N ALA A 8 -6.05 21.01 1.83
CA ALA A 8 -5.80 21.73 0.59
C ALA A 8 -6.89 22.79 0.32
N MET A 9 -8.16 22.45 0.56
CA MET A 9 -9.26 23.40 0.46
C MET A 9 -9.18 24.49 1.53
N ASN A 10 -8.83 24.13 2.77
CA ASN A 10 -8.61 25.10 3.84
C ASN A 10 -7.52 26.10 3.43
N GLY A 11 -6.36 25.62 2.99
CA GLY A 11 -5.25 26.47 2.54
C GLY A 11 -5.62 27.37 1.37
N LYS A 12 -6.47 26.90 0.45
CA LYS A 12 -6.99 27.73 -0.65
C LYS A 12 -7.85 28.91 -0.15
N PHE A 13 -8.68 28.71 0.88
CA PHE A 13 -9.56 29.76 1.40
C PHE A 13 -8.90 30.68 2.44
N THR A 14 -7.93 30.18 3.20
CA THR A 14 -7.29 30.93 4.29
C THR A 14 -5.91 31.49 3.92
N GLY A 15 -5.26 30.94 2.89
CA GLY A 15 -3.86 31.21 2.57
C GLY A 15 -2.87 30.46 3.46
N ASN A 16 -3.32 29.68 4.45
CA ASN A 16 -2.47 28.92 5.35
C ASN A 16 -2.42 27.44 4.95
N PHE A 17 -1.27 26.97 4.47
CA PHE A 17 -1.07 25.59 4.02
C PHE A 17 -0.42 24.68 5.08
N ALA A 18 -0.27 25.13 6.33
CA ALA A 18 0.33 24.30 7.39
C ALA A 18 -0.43 22.97 7.61
N GLY A 19 -1.76 23.00 7.51
CA GLY A 19 -2.58 21.79 7.60
C GLY A 19 -2.32 20.79 6.48
N LEU A 20 -2.06 21.27 5.25
CA LEU A 20 -1.74 20.39 4.12
C LEU A 20 -0.44 19.64 4.39
N THR A 21 0.61 20.35 4.80
CA THR A 21 1.89 19.74 5.20
C THR A 21 1.71 18.73 6.33
N GLN A 22 0.95 19.10 7.38
CA GLN A 22 0.70 18.19 8.50
C GLN A 22 -0.03 16.91 8.07
N SER A 23 -1.04 17.05 7.20
CA SER A 23 -1.81 15.90 6.70
C SER A 23 -0.95 14.94 5.87
N TRP A 24 0.00 15.48 5.10
CA TRP A 24 0.95 14.68 4.35
C TRP A 24 1.92 13.95 5.28
N ASN A 25 2.50 14.65 6.25
CA ASN A 25 3.41 14.06 7.25
C ASN A 25 2.75 12.89 8.00
N ILE A 26 1.47 13.02 8.38
CA ILE A 26 0.72 11.94 9.03
C ILE A 26 0.57 10.72 8.12
N ILE A 27 0.28 10.93 6.83
CA ILE A 27 0.16 9.83 5.87
C ILE A 27 1.50 9.13 5.65
N GLU A 28 2.59 9.88 5.51
CA GLU A 28 3.93 9.30 5.41
C GLU A 28 4.32 8.51 6.65
N GLN A 29 3.97 9.01 7.84
CA GLN A 29 4.35 8.38 9.09
C GLN A 29 3.58 7.09 9.38
N TYR A 30 2.27 7.06 9.09
CA TYR A 30 1.39 6.00 9.58
C TYR A 30 0.75 5.14 8.50
N MET A 31 0.57 5.67 7.27
CA MET A 31 -0.17 4.95 6.22
C MET A 31 0.76 4.37 5.16
N ILE A 32 1.93 4.96 4.91
CA ILE A 32 2.91 4.44 3.97
C ILE A 32 3.88 3.52 4.73
N PRO A 33 3.99 2.22 4.38
CA PRO A 33 4.89 1.31 5.06
C PRO A 33 6.36 1.77 4.96
N THR A 34 7.08 1.77 6.08
CA THR A 34 8.51 2.11 6.09
C THR A 34 9.35 0.98 5.49
N ALA A 35 10.64 1.21 5.28
CA ALA A 35 11.56 0.15 4.83
C ALA A 35 11.59 -1.06 5.80
N ALA A 36 11.28 -0.86 7.08
CA ALA A 36 11.20 -1.95 8.05
C ALA A 36 9.90 -2.76 7.92
N ASP A 37 8.80 -2.11 7.53
CA ASP A 37 7.48 -2.74 7.35
C ASP A 37 7.39 -3.51 6.02
N GLN A 38 8.18 -3.09 5.03
CA GLN A 38 8.31 -3.73 3.72
C GLN A 38 9.78 -4.03 3.39
N PRO A 39 10.43 -4.99 4.07
CA PRO A 39 11.80 -5.39 3.77
C PRO A 39 11.84 -6.12 2.41
N LEU A 40 11.97 -5.35 1.33
CA LEU A 40 12.00 -5.88 -0.03
C LEU A 40 13.34 -6.55 -0.29
N SER A 41 13.31 -7.87 -0.46
CA SER A 41 14.42 -8.65 -0.97
C SER A 41 13.89 -9.76 -1.89
N GLY A 42 14.58 -10.00 -3.01
CA GLY A 42 14.28 -11.15 -3.88
C GLY A 42 13.11 -10.97 -4.86
N TYR A 43 12.64 -9.75 -5.13
CA TYR A 43 11.66 -9.52 -6.20
C TYR A 43 12.29 -9.77 -7.57
N ASP A 44 11.60 -10.56 -8.43
CA ASP A 44 11.97 -10.81 -9.82
C ASP A 44 10.88 -10.29 -10.74
N ALA A 45 11.18 -9.24 -11.50
CA ALA A 45 10.23 -8.66 -12.44
C ALA A 45 9.78 -9.66 -13.53
N ASN A 46 10.57 -10.68 -13.85
CA ASN A 46 10.18 -11.74 -14.80
C ASN A 46 9.30 -12.82 -14.17
N LYS A 47 9.19 -12.85 -12.85
CA LYS A 47 8.33 -13.74 -12.08
C LYS A 47 7.74 -12.99 -10.87
N PRO A 48 6.84 -12.02 -11.11
CA PRO A 48 6.44 -11.08 -10.07
C PRO A 48 5.54 -11.71 -9.00
N ALA A 49 4.84 -12.80 -9.32
CA ALA A 49 3.96 -13.53 -8.40
C ALA A 49 3.79 -15.00 -8.79
N THR A 50 3.11 -15.77 -7.95
CA THR A 50 2.54 -17.08 -8.28
C THR A 50 1.02 -16.97 -8.20
N TYR A 51 0.32 -17.48 -9.22
CA TYR A 51 -1.14 -17.38 -9.30
C TYR A 51 -1.82 -18.19 -8.17
N ALA A 52 -2.91 -17.64 -7.64
CA ALA A 52 -3.94 -18.37 -6.89
C ALA A 52 -5.30 -17.85 -7.36
N GLY A 53 -6.26 -18.76 -7.58
CA GLY A 53 -7.61 -18.38 -8.02
C GLY A 53 -8.42 -17.68 -6.93
N GLU A 54 -9.39 -16.87 -7.35
CA GLU A 54 -10.46 -16.37 -6.48
C GLU A 54 -11.67 -17.30 -6.52
N TRP A 55 -12.47 -17.30 -5.45
CA TRP A 55 -13.63 -18.17 -5.31
C TRP A 55 -14.86 -17.37 -4.88
N GLU A 56 -16.04 -17.81 -5.30
CA GLU A 56 -17.31 -17.12 -5.03
C GLU A 56 -17.65 -17.07 -3.53
N GLU A 57 -17.22 -18.08 -2.77
CA GLU A 57 -17.50 -18.19 -1.34
C GLU A 57 -16.23 -18.29 -0.50
N PRO A 58 -16.25 -17.81 0.77
CA PRO A 58 -15.14 -17.98 1.70
C PRO A 58 -14.77 -19.45 1.97
N SER A 59 -15.72 -20.37 1.80
CA SER A 59 -15.53 -21.83 1.93
C SER A 59 -14.54 -22.40 0.92
N GLY A 60 -14.26 -21.68 -0.18
CA GLY A 60 -13.25 -22.02 -1.18
C GLY A 60 -11.82 -21.67 -0.77
N TYR A 61 -11.61 -20.99 0.37
CA TYR A 61 -10.29 -20.62 0.86
C TYR A 61 -9.77 -21.59 1.94
N PRO A 62 -8.45 -21.87 2.03
CA PRO A 62 -7.37 -21.20 1.31
C PRO A 62 -7.22 -21.66 -0.15
N SER A 63 -7.13 -20.69 -1.06
CA SER A 63 -6.87 -20.94 -2.47
C SER A 63 -5.47 -21.50 -2.68
N GLN A 64 -5.34 -22.49 -3.57
CA GLN A 64 -4.06 -23.14 -3.84
C GLN A 64 -3.22 -22.31 -4.81
N LEU A 65 -1.90 -22.32 -4.59
CA LEU A 65 -0.96 -21.71 -5.53
C LEU A 65 -0.76 -22.63 -6.75
N GLU A 66 -0.94 -22.09 -7.95
CA GLU A 66 -0.79 -22.82 -9.20
C GLU A 66 0.46 -22.35 -9.96
N THR A 67 1.55 -23.09 -9.85
CA THR A 67 2.83 -22.73 -10.47
C THR A 67 2.87 -22.94 -11.99
N ASN A 68 1.89 -23.64 -12.54
CA ASN A 68 1.80 -23.94 -13.98
C ASN A 68 1.05 -22.85 -14.76
N VAL A 69 0.33 -21.95 -14.06
CA VAL A 69 -0.35 -20.82 -14.69
C VAL A 69 0.70 -19.76 -15.05
N PRO A 70 0.83 -19.36 -16.32
CA PRO A 70 1.76 -18.31 -16.72
C PRO A 70 1.41 -16.98 -16.05
N VAL A 71 2.45 -16.30 -15.56
CA VAL A 71 2.36 -14.93 -15.04
C VAL A 71 3.30 -14.07 -15.87
N ASP A 72 2.80 -12.94 -16.36
CA ASP A 72 3.57 -12.03 -17.21
C ASP A 72 4.59 -11.22 -16.41
N ARG A 73 5.56 -10.67 -17.14
CA ARG A 73 6.60 -9.79 -16.60
C ARG A 73 6.00 -8.47 -16.11
N ASP A 74 6.47 -7.97 -14.97
CA ASP A 74 6.26 -6.58 -14.53
C ASP A 74 7.14 -5.62 -15.36
N PRO A 75 6.53 -4.71 -16.15
CA PRO A 75 7.27 -3.78 -17.00
C PRO A 75 7.85 -2.57 -16.24
N ILE A 76 7.35 -2.22 -15.05
CA ILE A 76 7.67 -0.97 -14.34
C ILE A 76 8.54 -1.17 -13.10
N ALA A 77 8.79 -2.42 -12.70
CA ALA A 77 9.69 -2.78 -11.60
C ALA A 77 11.05 -2.04 -11.59
N GLY A 78 11.61 -1.77 -12.79
CA GLY A 78 12.89 -1.10 -12.96
C GLY A 78 12.82 0.43 -12.90
N GLU A 79 11.63 1.01 -13.00
CA GLU A 79 11.43 2.48 -13.00
C GLU A 79 11.36 3.05 -11.58
N ALA A 80 10.91 2.24 -10.62
CA ALA A 80 10.90 2.58 -9.20
C ALA A 80 11.61 1.48 -8.42
N THR A 81 12.87 1.75 -8.05
CA THR A 81 13.66 0.83 -7.24
C THR A 81 13.49 1.13 -5.75
N GLY A 82 13.33 0.09 -4.93
CA GLY A 82 13.19 0.21 -3.48
C GLY A 82 11.76 0.07 -2.98
N ALA A 83 11.49 0.63 -1.81
CA ALA A 83 10.20 0.56 -1.13
C ALA A 83 9.07 1.20 -1.96
N VAL A 84 7.91 0.56 -1.95
CA VAL A 84 6.70 1.09 -2.59
C VAL A 84 6.20 2.29 -1.79
N TYR A 85 6.21 3.48 -2.40
CA TYR A 85 5.66 4.69 -1.80
C TYR A 85 4.14 4.78 -2.06
N GLY A 86 3.39 3.96 -1.34
CA GLY A 86 1.94 3.89 -1.44
C GLY A 86 1.31 3.61 -0.07
N MET A 87 0.14 4.21 0.18
CA MET A 87 -0.58 3.94 1.43
C MET A 87 -1.09 2.51 1.45
N HIS A 88 -0.89 1.80 2.57
CA HIS A 88 -1.71 0.64 2.88
C HIS A 88 -3.16 1.09 3.15
N TRP A 89 -4.13 0.21 2.91
CA TRP A 89 -5.53 0.60 2.80
C TRP A 89 -6.28 0.61 4.15
N ILE A 90 -5.78 -0.13 5.15
CA ILE A 90 -6.40 -0.28 6.46
C ILE A 90 -5.36 -0.11 7.57
N ILE A 91 -5.75 0.53 8.68
CA ILE A 91 -4.95 0.64 9.88
C ILE A 91 -5.85 0.48 11.10
N ASP A 92 -5.34 -0.21 12.12
CA ASP A 92 -5.94 -0.27 13.44
C ASP A 92 -5.29 0.80 14.32
N VAL A 93 -5.87 1.99 14.33
CA VAL A 93 -5.26 3.21 14.90
C VAL A 93 -4.96 3.07 16.39
N ASP A 94 -5.87 2.46 17.14
CA ASP A 94 -5.77 2.35 18.60
C ASP A 94 -5.39 0.92 19.04
N ASN A 95 -4.87 0.11 18.10
CA ASN A 95 -4.49 -1.30 18.33
C ASN A 95 -5.60 -2.12 19.01
N TRP A 96 -6.85 -1.94 18.55
CA TRP A 96 -8.00 -2.65 19.09
C TRP A 96 -7.89 -4.17 18.94
N TYR A 97 -7.29 -4.65 17.84
CA TYR A 97 -7.07 -6.07 17.56
C TYR A 97 -5.81 -6.65 18.22
N GLY A 98 -4.86 -5.82 18.67
CA GLY A 98 -3.68 -6.27 19.40
C GLY A 98 -2.57 -6.93 18.57
N PHE A 99 -2.47 -6.63 17.26
CA PHE A 99 -1.42 -7.15 16.38
C PHE A 99 -0.12 -6.30 16.40
N GLY A 100 -0.19 -5.09 16.94
CA GLY A 100 0.93 -4.15 17.10
C GLY A 100 1.45 -4.08 18.53
#